data_AF-A0A973EZ76-F1
#
_entry.id   AF-A0A973EZ76-F1
#
_cell.length_a   1.000
_cell.length_b   1.000
_cell.length_c   1.000
_cell.angle_alpha   90.00
_cell.angle_beta   90.00
_cell.angle_gamma   90.00
#
_symmetry.space_group_name_H-M   'P 1'
#
loop_
_entity.id
_entity.type
_entity.pdbx_description
1 polymer ?
#
loop_
_entity_poly.entity_id
_entity_poly.type
_entity_poly.pdbx_seq_one_letter_code
_entity_poly.pdbx_strand_id
1 'polypeptide(L)'
;MPVNRQSGKHILFCNCRGERINSELLKVVDSHLRELKVKTTRISDLCGIAVTSKEIIADLLKKDSDFLVLGCYRRTMDLIFRQVLDNSGNGFNYSHVNLIGLSVNEAIEELDKFCSTSHGINEYTDISEDSGWPSWYPVIDYSRCSSCGQCADFCLFGVYEKTGDRILVTNPRGCKNNCPACARICPSTAIIFPKYKSGGAVGGSDEIDDKEEQQRQAKDIDNILGGDVYEALRKRKEMRKSIIRDEAMKRAMHERDLAKNLNNKNH
;
A
#
# COMPACT_ATOMS: atom_id res chain seq x y z
N MET A 1 38.22 -22.97 -1.93
CA MET A 1 38.24 -21.87 -0.95
C MET A 1 37.05 -20.97 -1.19
N PRO A 2 36.18 -20.75 -0.18
CA PRO A 2 35.23 -19.67 -0.11
C PRO A 2 35.69 -18.35 -0.68
N VAL A 3 35.38 -17.90 -1.89
CA VAL A 3 35.54 -16.47 -2.17
C VAL A 3 34.45 -15.78 -1.37
N ASN A 4 34.79 -15.32 -0.17
CA ASN A 4 33.90 -14.58 0.70
C ASN A 4 33.66 -13.21 0.03
N ARG A 5 32.74 -13.16 -0.94
CA ARG A 5 32.27 -11.91 -1.52
C ARG A 5 31.54 -11.19 -0.40
N GLN A 6 32.19 -10.20 0.21
CA GLN A 6 31.48 -9.24 1.04
C GLN A 6 30.46 -8.54 0.13
N SER A 7 29.18 -8.87 0.30
CA SER A 7 28.07 -8.19 -0.36
C SER A 7 28.13 -6.70 0.01
N GLY A 8 27.96 -5.82 -0.97
CA GLY A 8 28.05 -4.37 -0.74
C GLY A 8 26.90 -3.88 0.14
N LYS A 9 27.10 -2.82 0.93
CA LYS A 9 26.01 -2.20 1.69
C LYS A 9 25.21 -1.25 0.80
N HIS A 10 23.87 -1.29 0.93
CA HIS A 10 22.98 -0.42 0.17
C HIS A 10 21.86 0.11 1.08
N ILE A 11 21.76 1.43 1.19
CA ILE A 11 20.70 2.10 1.92
C ILE A 11 19.54 2.44 0.98
N LEU A 12 18.32 2.04 1.34
CA LEU A 12 17.07 2.50 0.73
C LEU A 12 16.39 3.49 1.67
N PHE A 13 16.19 4.72 1.22
CA PHE A 13 15.60 5.77 2.04
C PHE A 13 14.27 6.24 1.44
N CYS A 14 13.17 5.93 2.12
CA CYS A 14 11.84 6.46 1.77
C CYS A 14 11.68 7.87 2.34
N ASN A 15 11.77 8.87 1.46
CA ASN A 15 11.60 10.29 1.79
C ASN A 15 10.22 10.80 1.32
N CYS A 16 9.17 10.10 1.72
CA CYS A 16 7.81 10.40 1.28
C CYS A 16 7.21 11.63 1.97
N ARG A 17 6.31 12.33 1.27
CA ARG A 17 5.54 13.47 1.80
C ARG A 17 4.39 13.06 2.74
N GLY A 18 4.47 11.89 3.38
CA GLY A 18 3.49 11.48 4.38
C GLY A 18 3.62 12.31 5.66
N GLU A 19 2.52 12.49 6.38
CA GLU A 19 2.49 13.34 7.59
C GLU A 19 2.96 12.62 8.88
N ARG A 20 3.39 11.36 8.79
CA ARG A 20 3.68 10.50 9.95
C ARG A 20 5.13 10.56 10.41
N ILE A 21 6.05 10.95 9.52
CA ILE A 21 7.46 11.08 9.83
C ILE A 21 7.77 12.58 9.89
N ASN A 22 8.54 12.98 10.90
CA ASN A 22 8.92 14.37 11.06
C ASN A 22 9.71 14.86 9.83
N SER A 23 9.32 16.00 9.25
CA SER A 23 9.94 16.52 8.03
C SER A 23 11.37 17.02 8.24
N GLU A 24 11.70 17.49 9.44
CA GLU A 24 13.06 17.89 9.79
C GLU A 24 13.97 16.66 9.93
N LEU A 25 13.48 15.59 10.55
CA LEU A 25 14.19 14.31 10.58
C LEU A 25 14.53 13.82 9.17
N LEU A 26 13.55 13.83 8.26
CA LEU A 26 13.78 13.42 6.87
C LEU A 26 14.86 14.26 6.18
N LYS A 27 14.88 15.58 6.39
CA LYS A 27 15.89 16.48 5.79
C LYS A 27 17.29 16.24 6.34
N VAL A 28 17.42 16.05 7.65
CA VAL A 28 18.73 15.81 8.28
C VAL A 28 19.27 14.44 7.87
N VAL A 29 18.43 13.41 7.87
CA VAL A 29 18.81 12.08 7.36
C VAL A 29 19.22 12.15 5.88
N ASP A 30 18.49 12.88 5.04
CA ASP A 30 18.84 13.07 3.62
C ASP A 30 20.24 13.68 3.45
N SER A 31 20.52 14.73 4.23
CA SER A 31 21.81 15.44 4.21
C SER A 31 22.95 14.51 4.66
N HIS A 32 22.77 13.79 5.77
CA HIS A 32 23.76 12.86 6.28
C HIS A 32 24.07 11.74 5.28
N LEU A 33 23.04 11.15 4.67
CA LEU A 33 23.18 10.10 3.67
C LEU A 33 24.02 10.52 2.43
N ARG A 34 24.02 11.82 2.08
CA ARG A 34 24.83 12.35 0.96
C ARG A 34 26.33 12.43 1.29
N GLU A 35 26.66 12.51 2.57
CA GLU A 35 28.04 12.57 3.07
C GLU A 35 28.64 11.17 3.30
N LEU A 36 27.79 10.17 3.52
CA LEU A 36 28.21 8.79 3.73
C LEU A 36 28.79 8.15 2.46
N LYS A 37 29.84 7.34 2.65
CA LYS A 37 30.49 6.56 1.58
C LYS A 37 29.83 5.20 1.39
N VAL A 38 28.50 5.21 1.27
CA VAL A 38 27.67 4.01 1.05
C VAL A 38 26.70 4.27 -0.09
N LYS A 39 26.47 3.24 -0.89
CA LYS A 39 25.46 3.28 -1.95
C LYS A 39 24.10 3.57 -1.34
N THR A 40 23.49 4.68 -1.76
CA THR A 40 22.20 5.13 -1.25
C THR A 40 21.23 5.33 -2.40
N THR A 41 20.02 4.80 -2.26
CA THR A 41 18.89 5.10 -3.14
C THR A 41 17.80 5.78 -2.33
N ARG A 42 17.60 7.07 -2.64
CA ARG A 42 16.51 7.85 -2.13
C ARG A 42 15.28 7.66 -3.01
N ILE A 43 14.14 7.44 -2.37
CA ILE A 43 12.85 7.22 -3.02
C ILE A 43 11.88 8.28 -2.49
N SER A 44 11.43 9.19 -3.36
CA SER A 44 10.59 10.32 -2.94
C SER A 44 9.18 9.92 -2.53
N ASP A 45 8.69 8.74 -2.95
CA ASP A 45 7.43 8.15 -2.49
C ASP A 45 7.40 6.64 -2.79
N LEU A 46 7.91 5.83 -1.87
CA LEU A 46 7.96 4.37 -2.06
C LEU A 46 6.57 3.76 -2.32
N CYS A 47 5.53 4.27 -1.66
CA CYS A 47 4.16 3.80 -1.88
C CYS A 47 3.70 4.11 -3.31
N GLY A 48 4.01 5.30 -3.83
CA GLY A 48 3.65 5.70 -5.18
C GLY A 48 4.39 4.89 -6.23
N ILE A 49 5.71 4.80 -6.09
CA ILE A 49 6.59 4.07 -7.02
C ILE A 49 6.25 2.58 -7.07
N ALA A 50 5.89 1.96 -5.93
CA ALA A 50 5.46 0.56 -5.90
C ALA A 50 4.20 0.28 -6.73
N VAL A 51 3.42 1.31 -7.07
CA VAL A 51 2.25 1.20 -7.94
C VAL A 51 2.56 1.63 -9.37
N THR A 52 3.31 2.71 -9.57
CA THR A 52 3.53 3.31 -10.89
C THR A 52 4.69 2.69 -11.67
N SER A 53 5.71 2.23 -10.97
CA SER A 53 6.98 1.80 -11.56
C SER A 53 7.57 0.63 -10.76
N LYS A 54 6.76 -0.40 -10.51
CA LYS A 54 7.12 -1.52 -9.63
C LYS A 54 8.39 -2.23 -10.08
N GLU A 55 8.65 -2.29 -11.39
CA GLU A 55 9.80 -2.96 -12.00
C GLU A 55 11.12 -2.33 -11.54
N ILE A 56 11.15 -1.00 -11.39
CA ILE A 56 12.34 -0.27 -10.91
C ILE A 56 12.71 -0.74 -9.49
N ILE A 57 11.71 -0.87 -8.62
CA ILE A 57 11.93 -1.36 -7.26
C ILE A 57 12.26 -2.85 -7.27
N ALA A 58 11.56 -3.67 -8.06
CA ALA A 58 11.84 -5.09 -8.16
C ALA A 58 13.31 -5.36 -8.57
N ASP A 59 13.81 -4.63 -9.57
CA ASP A 59 15.20 -4.77 -10.04
C ASP A 59 16.22 -4.22 -9.04
N LEU A 60 15.85 -3.20 -8.26
CA LEU A 60 16.65 -2.70 -7.15
C LEU A 60 16.82 -3.77 -6.05
N LEU A 61 15.73 -4.44 -5.67
CA LEU A 61 15.70 -5.44 -4.60
C LEU A 61 16.36 -6.78 -4.98
N LYS A 62 16.54 -7.07 -6.28
CA LYS A 62 17.24 -8.28 -6.77
C LYS A 62 18.76 -8.20 -6.65
N LYS A 63 19.32 -7.03 -6.35
CA LYS A 63 20.77 -6.84 -6.23
C LYS A 63 21.29 -7.57 -4.99
N ASP A 64 22.44 -8.22 -5.11
CA ASP A 64 23.15 -8.79 -3.97
C ASP A 64 23.83 -7.67 -3.17
N SER A 65 23.10 -7.17 -2.17
CA SER A 65 23.55 -6.16 -1.21
C SER A 65 23.04 -6.51 0.19
N ASP A 66 23.79 -6.11 1.21
CA ASP A 66 23.26 -5.97 2.57
C ASP A 66 22.45 -4.66 2.63
N PHE A 67 21.13 -4.78 2.80
CA PHE A 67 20.22 -3.64 2.72
C PHE A 67 19.85 -3.08 4.09
N LEU A 68 19.89 -1.75 4.20
CA LEU A 68 19.23 -1.00 5.26
C LEU A 68 18.07 -0.20 4.66
N VAL A 69 16.86 -0.39 5.17
CA VAL A 69 15.67 0.35 4.74
C VAL A 69 15.28 1.35 5.84
N LEU A 70 15.31 2.63 5.49
CA LEU A 70 14.79 3.71 6.31
C LEU A 70 13.41 4.10 5.79
N GLY A 71 12.39 3.96 6.64
CA GLY A 71 11.01 4.18 6.25
C GLY A 71 10.09 4.33 7.43
N CYS A 72 8.81 4.01 7.23
CA CYS A 72 7.84 3.97 8.33
C CYS A 72 7.92 2.61 9.05
N TYR A 73 6.79 1.99 9.37
CA TYR A 73 6.77 0.71 10.06
C TYR A 73 7.31 -0.44 9.21
N ARG A 74 7.96 -1.41 9.86
CA ARG A 74 8.54 -2.59 9.19
C ARG A 74 7.48 -3.36 8.41
N ARG A 75 6.32 -3.59 9.04
CA ARG A 75 5.17 -4.26 8.44
C ARG A 75 4.73 -3.58 7.14
N THR A 76 4.73 -2.26 7.10
CA THR A 76 4.37 -1.50 5.90
C THR A 76 5.40 -1.70 4.80
N MET A 77 6.70 -1.61 5.12
CA MET A 77 7.77 -1.85 4.16
C MET A 77 7.71 -3.28 3.60
N ASP A 78 7.54 -4.29 4.46
CA ASP A 78 7.45 -5.69 4.02
C ASP A 78 6.24 -5.91 3.10
N LEU A 79 5.09 -5.28 3.39
CA LEU A 79 3.88 -5.39 2.56
C LEU A 79 4.10 -4.77 1.18
N ILE A 80 4.72 -3.59 1.11
CA ILE A 80 5.03 -2.93 -0.16
C ILE A 80 6.03 -3.75 -0.97
N PHE A 81 7.11 -4.25 -0.36
CA PHE A 81 8.10 -5.05 -1.08
C PHE A 81 7.53 -6.40 -1.55
N ARG A 82 6.68 -7.06 -0.75
CA ARG A 82 5.98 -8.27 -1.20
C ARG A 82 5.06 -8.03 -2.39
N GLN A 83 4.38 -6.87 -2.41
CA GLN A 83 3.56 -6.47 -3.56
C GLN A 83 4.41 -6.27 -4.82
N VAL A 84 5.60 -5.68 -4.69
CA VAL A 84 6.52 -5.45 -5.82
C VAL A 84 7.12 -6.76 -6.35
N LEU A 85 7.46 -7.70 -5.46
CA LEU A 85 8.14 -8.95 -5.82
C LEU A 85 7.18 -10.08 -6.26
N ASP A 86 5.91 -9.76 -6.52
CA ASP A 86 4.89 -10.68 -7.06
C ASP A 86 4.81 -12.05 -6.34
N ASN A 87 5.00 -12.08 -5.01
CA ASN A 87 4.93 -13.27 -4.14
C ASN A 87 5.82 -14.47 -4.56
N SER A 88 6.84 -14.29 -5.39
CA SER A 88 7.63 -15.39 -5.99
C SER A 88 8.65 -16.06 -5.05
N GLY A 89 8.38 -16.08 -3.74
CA GLY A 89 9.01 -17.03 -2.83
C GLY A 89 10.45 -16.72 -2.43
N ASN A 90 10.62 -15.62 -1.70
CA ASN A 90 11.38 -15.50 -0.44
C ASN A 90 11.32 -14.02 -0.06
N GLY A 91 11.06 -13.72 1.22
CA GLY A 91 10.99 -12.33 1.67
C GLY A 91 12.26 -11.56 1.30
N PHE A 92 12.12 -10.28 1.00
CA PHE A 92 13.27 -9.39 0.91
C PHE A 92 13.86 -9.24 2.31
N ASN A 93 15.11 -9.67 2.50
CA ASN A 93 15.79 -9.54 3.79
C ASN A 93 16.52 -8.20 3.84
N TYR A 94 16.35 -7.48 4.94
CA TYR A 94 16.94 -6.16 5.15
C TYR A 94 16.94 -5.81 6.64
N SER A 95 17.91 -5.00 7.04
CA SER A 95 17.87 -4.26 8.30
C SER A 95 16.92 -3.06 8.15
N HIS A 96 16.22 -2.66 9.22
CA HIS A 96 15.18 -1.64 9.12
C HIS A 96 15.30 -0.60 10.23
N VAL A 97 15.10 0.66 9.86
CA VAL A 97 14.96 1.78 10.80
C VAL A 97 13.59 2.41 10.60
N ASN A 98 12.76 2.32 11.64
CA ASN A 98 11.47 3.00 11.67
C ASN A 98 11.67 4.46 12.06
N LEU A 99 11.37 5.38 11.14
CA LEU A 99 11.52 6.81 11.37
C LEU A 99 10.32 7.45 12.08
N ILE A 100 9.23 6.72 12.32
CA ILE A 100 8.07 7.25 13.04
C ILE A 100 8.41 7.40 14.53
N GLY A 101 8.42 8.64 15.02
CA GLY A 101 8.68 8.96 16.42
C GLY A 101 10.15 8.91 16.82
N LEU A 102 11.05 8.55 15.90
CA LEU A 102 12.49 8.49 16.14
C LEU A 102 13.09 9.90 16.18
N SER A 103 14.07 10.13 17.05
CA SER A 103 14.82 11.38 17.06
C SER A 103 15.89 11.40 15.95
N VAL A 104 16.40 12.60 15.66
CA VAL A 104 17.51 12.77 14.70
C VAL A 104 18.74 11.98 15.14
N ASN A 105 19.15 12.10 16.40
CA ASN A 105 20.37 11.46 16.89
C ASN A 105 20.28 9.93 16.80
N GLU A 106 19.16 9.33 17.23
CA GLU A 106 18.95 7.88 17.13
C GLU A 106 18.98 7.38 15.68
N ALA A 107 18.41 8.15 14.74
CA ALA A 107 18.45 7.79 13.31
C ALA A 107 19.87 7.80 12.75
N ILE A 108 20.68 8.80 13.12
CA ILE A 108 22.08 8.91 12.72
C ILE A 108 22.93 7.80 13.35
N GLU A 109 22.71 7.49 14.63
CA GLU A 109 23.41 6.40 15.32
C GLU A 109 23.17 5.03 14.65
N GLU A 110 21.92 4.71 14.26
CA GLU A 110 21.62 3.47 13.54
C GLU A 110 22.25 3.44 12.13
N LEU A 111 22.28 4.58 11.44
CA LEU A 111 22.95 4.73 10.14
C LEU A 111 24.46 4.50 10.26
N ASP A 112 25.11 5.15 11.22
CA ASP A 112 26.56 5.06 11.42
C ASP A 112 26.96 3.66 11.87
N LYS A 113 26.17 3.02 12.73
CA LYS A 113 26.33 1.61 13.12
C LYS A 113 26.27 0.69 11.90
N PHE A 114 25.29 0.88 11.02
CA PHE A 114 25.23 0.13 9.76
C PHE A 114 26.41 0.44 8.85
N CYS A 115 26.93 1.67 8.82
CA CYS A 115 28.04 2.06 7.95
C CYS A 115 29.43 1.78 8.52
N SER A 116 29.57 1.47 9.80
CA SER A 116 30.84 1.35 10.55
C SER A 116 31.94 0.47 9.90
N THR A 117 31.56 -0.54 9.11
CA THR A 117 32.49 -1.44 8.41
C THR A 117 32.55 -1.23 6.89
N SER A 118 31.85 -0.23 6.37
CA SER A 118 31.75 0.02 4.93
C SER A 118 32.93 0.81 4.39
N HIS A 119 33.54 0.32 3.31
CA HIS A 119 34.59 1.01 2.55
C HIS A 119 34.07 1.23 1.12
N GLY A 120 32.90 1.87 1.01
CA GLY A 120 32.15 1.97 -0.23
C GLY A 120 32.49 3.20 -1.09
N ILE A 121 31.87 3.23 -2.27
CA ILE A 121 31.83 4.38 -3.17
C ILE A 121 30.68 5.28 -2.71
N ASN A 122 30.88 6.60 -2.70
CA ASN A 122 29.77 7.56 -2.54
C ASN A 122 28.95 7.54 -3.84
N GLU A 123 27.88 6.75 -3.87
CA GLU A 123 26.91 6.66 -4.96
C GLU A 123 25.53 6.97 -4.40
N TYR A 124 24.97 8.12 -4.80
CA TYR A 124 23.66 8.58 -4.37
C TYR A 124 22.72 8.65 -5.57
N THR A 125 21.65 7.86 -5.56
CA THR A 125 20.64 7.81 -6.63
C THR A 125 19.28 8.27 -6.12
N ASP A 126 18.58 9.08 -6.91
CA ASP A 126 17.21 9.53 -6.63
C ASP A 126 16.21 8.82 -7.55
N ILE A 127 15.12 8.31 -6.98
CA ILE A 127 13.94 7.81 -7.67
C ILE A 127 12.75 8.68 -7.25
N SER A 128 12.16 9.41 -8.20
CA SER A 128 11.08 10.36 -7.93
C SER A 128 9.71 9.89 -8.44
N GLU A 129 8.68 10.12 -7.62
CA GLU A 129 7.27 10.14 -8.03
C GLU A 129 6.82 11.61 -8.07
N ASP A 130 6.68 12.14 -9.28
CA ASP A 130 6.41 13.56 -9.52
C ASP A 130 4.99 13.83 -10.06
N SER A 131 4.10 12.83 -10.00
CA SER A 131 2.75 12.96 -10.56
C SER A 131 1.83 13.86 -9.71
N GLY A 132 2.26 14.22 -8.49
CA GLY A 132 1.45 14.91 -7.50
C GLY A 132 0.39 14.02 -6.84
N TRP A 133 0.34 12.72 -7.18
CA TRP A 133 -0.53 11.77 -6.50
C TRP A 133 -0.05 11.57 -5.06
N PRO A 134 -0.91 11.74 -4.04
CA PRO A 134 -0.51 11.53 -2.65
C PRO A 134 -0.21 10.07 -2.31
N SER A 135 -0.36 9.14 -3.26
CA SER A 135 -0.21 7.69 -3.06
C SER A 135 -1.07 7.19 -1.90
N TRP A 136 -2.31 7.70 -1.84
CA TRP A 136 -3.32 7.26 -0.90
C TRP A 136 -4.07 6.07 -1.51
N TYR A 137 -3.79 4.87 -1.03
CA TYR A 137 -4.47 3.65 -1.45
C TYR A 137 -4.34 2.57 -0.36
N PRO A 138 -5.25 1.58 -0.34
CA PRO A 138 -5.17 0.46 0.59
C PRO A 138 -4.08 -0.53 0.17
N VAL A 139 -3.36 -1.07 1.14
CA VAL A 139 -2.47 -2.22 0.98
C VAL A 139 -3.03 -3.38 1.80
N ILE A 140 -3.06 -4.59 1.22
CA ILE A 140 -3.64 -5.77 1.87
C ILE A 140 -2.53 -6.61 2.50
N ASP A 141 -2.67 -6.86 3.79
CA ASP A 141 -1.91 -7.83 4.55
C ASP A 141 -2.52 -9.22 4.41
N TYR A 142 -2.04 -9.97 3.41
CA TYR A 142 -2.52 -11.31 3.14
C TYR A 142 -2.21 -12.34 4.24
N SER A 143 -1.29 -12.04 5.17
CA SER A 143 -1.08 -12.91 6.34
C SER A 143 -2.26 -12.88 7.31
N ARG A 144 -3.08 -11.81 7.26
CA ARG A 144 -4.28 -11.61 8.07
C ARG A 144 -5.57 -11.73 7.27
N CYS A 145 -5.52 -11.46 5.97
CA CYS A 145 -6.72 -11.42 5.13
C CYS A 145 -7.41 -12.79 5.07
N SER A 146 -8.66 -12.85 5.53
CA SER A 146 -9.54 -14.02 5.44
C SER A 146 -10.29 -14.13 4.10
N SER A 147 -9.97 -13.27 3.12
CA SER A 147 -10.67 -13.16 1.83
C SER A 147 -12.20 -12.97 1.94
N CYS A 148 -12.71 -12.45 3.07
CA CYS A 148 -14.15 -12.25 3.28
C CYS A 148 -14.81 -11.26 2.29
N GLY A 149 -14.01 -10.41 1.63
CA GLY A 149 -14.47 -9.52 0.56
C GLY A 149 -15.31 -8.32 1.00
N GLN A 150 -15.42 -8.04 2.31
CA GLN A 150 -16.16 -6.87 2.81
C GLN A 150 -15.57 -5.54 2.33
N CYS A 151 -14.24 -5.43 2.26
CA CYS A 151 -13.56 -4.22 1.74
C CYS A 151 -13.97 -3.89 0.30
N ALA A 152 -14.08 -4.92 -0.55
CA ALA A 152 -14.50 -4.78 -1.94
C ALA A 152 -16.00 -4.44 -2.06
N ASP A 153 -16.86 -5.02 -1.23
CA ASP A 153 -18.29 -4.68 -1.21
C ASP A 153 -18.56 -3.26 -0.66
N PHE A 154 -17.74 -2.81 0.28
CA PHE A 154 -17.84 -1.49 0.88
C PHE A 154 -17.35 -0.37 -0.04
N CYS A 155 -16.30 -0.63 -0.83
CA CYS A 155 -15.67 0.40 -1.65
C CYS A 155 -16.57 0.88 -2.80
N LEU A 156 -16.96 2.15 -2.77
CA LEU A 156 -17.77 2.77 -3.83
C LEU A 156 -16.95 3.17 -5.07
N PHE A 157 -15.63 3.18 -4.97
CA PHE A 157 -14.72 3.73 -5.97
C PHE A 157 -14.05 2.67 -6.85
N GLY A 158 -14.47 1.40 -6.73
CA GLY A 158 -13.95 0.32 -7.58
C GLY A 158 -12.45 0.06 -7.39
N VAL A 159 -11.91 0.27 -6.18
CA VAL A 159 -10.48 0.08 -5.87
C VAL A 159 -10.08 -1.40 -5.90
N TYR A 160 -11.02 -2.28 -5.58
CA TYR A 160 -10.79 -3.71 -5.38
C TYR A 160 -11.44 -4.57 -6.45
N GLU A 161 -10.84 -5.72 -6.70
CA GLU A 161 -11.40 -6.81 -7.48
C GLU A 161 -11.39 -8.12 -6.68
N LYS A 162 -12.46 -8.91 -6.82
CA LYS A 162 -12.57 -10.25 -6.23
C LYS A 162 -12.16 -11.27 -7.29
N THR A 163 -11.08 -12.02 -7.06
CA THR A 163 -10.54 -13.01 -8.00
C THR A 163 -10.43 -14.36 -7.31
N GLY A 164 -11.34 -15.30 -7.63
CA GLY A 164 -11.43 -16.58 -6.92
C GLY A 164 -11.48 -16.38 -5.39
N ASP A 165 -10.48 -16.91 -4.70
CA ASP A 165 -10.35 -16.86 -3.24
C ASP A 165 -9.48 -15.68 -2.74
N ARG A 166 -9.25 -14.65 -3.56
CA ARG A 166 -8.44 -13.48 -3.20
C ARG A 166 -9.12 -12.17 -3.52
N ILE A 167 -8.78 -11.15 -2.74
CA ILE A 167 -9.15 -9.75 -2.99
C ILE A 167 -7.89 -9.02 -3.42
N LEU A 168 -7.95 -8.33 -4.56
CA LEU A 168 -6.82 -7.58 -5.11
C LEU A 168 -7.15 -6.08 -5.11
N VAL A 169 -6.12 -5.25 -4.97
CA VAL A 169 -6.20 -3.79 -5.19
C VAL A 169 -5.78 -3.53 -6.63
N THR A 170 -6.74 -3.35 -7.53
CA THR A 170 -6.50 -3.21 -8.97
C THR A 170 -6.59 -1.78 -9.47
N ASN A 171 -7.27 -0.90 -8.71
CA ASN A 171 -7.37 0.53 -9.03
C ASN A 171 -6.96 1.41 -7.83
N PRO A 172 -5.68 1.41 -7.45
CA PRO A 172 -5.19 2.18 -6.29
C PRO A 172 -5.42 3.69 -6.46
N ARG A 173 -5.24 4.25 -7.66
CA ARG A 173 -5.50 5.68 -7.95
C ARG A 173 -6.97 6.08 -7.81
N GLY A 174 -7.90 5.14 -7.93
CA GLY A 174 -9.33 5.39 -7.73
C GLY A 174 -9.71 5.60 -6.27
N CYS A 175 -8.81 5.35 -5.30
CA CYS A 175 -9.13 5.50 -3.89
C CYS A 175 -9.42 6.96 -3.53
N LYS A 176 -10.54 7.20 -2.84
CA LYS A 176 -10.85 8.53 -2.30
C LYS A 176 -9.81 8.90 -1.23
N ASN A 177 -9.05 9.96 -1.48
CA ASN A 177 -8.06 10.49 -0.55
C ASN A 177 -8.62 10.65 0.87
N ASN A 178 -7.82 10.27 1.86
CA ASN A 178 -8.12 10.33 3.29
C ASN A 178 -9.34 9.50 3.75
N CYS A 179 -9.80 8.54 2.96
CA CYS A 179 -10.87 7.62 3.33
C CYS A 179 -10.31 6.23 3.71
N PRO A 180 -10.15 5.91 5.01
CA PRO A 180 -9.69 4.59 5.47
C PRO A 180 -10.85 3.62 5.76
N ALA A 181 -12.08 3.93 5.33
CA ALA A 181 -13.28 3.27 5.82
C ALA A 181 -13.30 1.75 5.57
N CYS A 182 -12.75 1.30 4.43
CA CYS A 182 -12.61 -0.14 4.14
C CYS A 182 -11.66 -0.87 5.10
N ALA A 183 -10.69 -0.17 5.71
CA ALA A 183 -9.85 -0.74 6.76
C ALA A 183 -10.59 -0.84 8.08
N ARG A 184 -11.46 0.12 8.40
CA ARG A 184 -12.22 0.12 9.66
C ARG A 184 -13.24 -1.00 9.76
N ILE A 185 -13.79 -1.43 8.62
CA ILE A 185 -14.76 -2.52 8.55
C ILE A 185 -14.10 -3.89 8.36
N CYS A 186 -12.78 -3.96 8.20
CA CYS A 186 -12.10 -5.23 7.95
C CYS A 186 -12.03 -6.04 9.27
N PRO A 187 -12.75 -7.17 9.38
CA PRO A 187 -12.80 -7.92 10.64
C PRO A 187 -11.46 -8.54 11.02
N SER A 188 -10.56 -8.72 10.04
CA SER A 188 -9.23 -9.28 10.25
C SER A 188 -8.13 -8.22 10.37
N THR A 189 -8.48 -6.92 10.32
CA THR A 189 -7.51 -5.80 10.40
C THR A 189 -6.39 -5.93 9.36
N ALA A 190 -6.77 -6.42 8.18
CA ALA A 190 -5.83 -6.78 7.11
C ALA A 190 -5.56 -5.63 6.13
N ILE A 191 -6.36 -4.56 6.15
CA ILE A 191 -6.19 -3.44 5.24
C ILE A 191 -5.44 -2.32 5.95
N ILE A 192 -4.37 -1.83 5.33
CA ILE A 192 -3.62 -0.69 5.83
C ILE A 192 -3.61 0.46 4.82
N PHE A 193 -3.42 1.66 5.31
CA PHE A 193 -3.16 2.88 4.57
C PHE A 193 -1.86 3.47 5.13
N PRO A 194 -0.71 3.24 4.48
CA PRO A 194 0.61 3.64 4.99
C PRO A 194 0.70 5.09 5.45
N LYS A 195 -0.02 5.98 4.74
CA LYS A 195 -0.05 7.43 5.00
C LYS A 195 -1.20 7.88 5.91
N TYR A 196 -1.90 6.95 6.58
CA TYR A 196 -2.97 7.31 7.50
C TYR A 196 -2.43 8.02 8.75
N LYS A 197 -2.78 9.29 8.88
CA LYS A 197 -2.24 10.19 9.90
C LYS A 197 -2.40 9.68 11.33
N SER A 198 -3.53 9.06 11.66
CA SER A 198 -3.80 8.56 13.00
C SER A 198 -2.99 7.29 13.36
N GLY A 199 -2.28 6.69 12.41
CA GLY A 199 -1.44 5.52 12.67
C GLY A 199 -2.24 4.27 13.07
N GLY A 200 -1.73 3.55 14.07
CA GLY A 200 -2.26 2.27 14.52
C GLY A 200 -2.24 1.18 13.45
N ALA A 201 -3.08 0.16 13.64
CA ALA A 201 -3.14 -0.98 12.73
C ALA A 201 -3.51 -0.57 11.28
N VAL A 202 -4.42 0.41 11.13
CA VAL A 202 -4.77 1.01 9.84
C VAL A 202 -3.57 1.74 9.23
N GLY A 203 -2.73 2.41 10.02
CA GLY A 203 -1.48 3.02 9.55
C GLY A 203 -0.34 2.02 9.30
N GLY A 204 -0.58 0.72 9.50
CA GLY A 204 0.41 -0.32 9.28
C GLY A 204 1.42 -0.50 10.41
N SER A 205 1.03 -0.23 11.67
CA SER A 205 1.87 -0.51 12.85
C SER A 205 2.37 -1.94 12.89
N ASP A 206 3.59 -2.12 13.41
CA ASP A 206 4.25 -3.43 13.54
C ASP A 206 3.50 -4.32 14.52
N GLU A 207 3.07 -3.74 15.63
CA GLU A 207 2.22 -4.39 16.63
C GLU A 207 0.76 -4.01 16.40
N ILE A 208 -0.12 -5.01 16.58
CA ILE A 208 -1.57 -4.87 16.48
C ILE A 208 -2.15 -5.47 17.76
N ASP A 209 -2.79 -4.64 18.58
CA ASP A 209 -3.61 -5.14 19.68
C ASP A 209 -4.97 -5.56 19.14
N ASP A 210 -5.15 -6.87 18.96
CA ASP A 210 -6.41 -7.43 18.45
C ASP A 210 -7.61 -7.13 19.38
N LYS A 211 -7.39 -7.01 20.70
CA LYS A 211 -8.47 -6.69 21.65
C LYS A 211 -8.89 -5.24 21.50
N GLU A 212 -7.94 -4.32 21.42
CA GLU A 212 -8.23 -2.90 21.21
C GLU A 212 -8.96 -2.69 19.87
N GLU A 213 -8.51 -3.37 18.81
CA GLU A 213 -9.14 -3.24 17.49
C GLU A 213 -10.55 -3.86 17.47
N GLN A 214 -10.78 -4.98 18.16
CA GLN A 214 -12.13 -5.54 18.34
C GLN A 214 -13.04 -4.58 19.11
N GLN A 215 -12.53 -3.93 20.17
CA GLN A 215 -13.30 -2.93 20.91
C GLN A 215 -13.58 -1.69 20.07
N ARG A 216 -12.63 -1.23 19.25
CA ARG A 216 -12.80 -0.14 18.29
C ARG A 216 -13.89 -0.48 17.28
N GLN A 217 -13.86 -1.69 16.72
CA GLN A 217 -14.87 -2.18 15.79
C GLN A 217 -16.25 -2.28 16.44
N ALA A 218 -16.35 -2.78 17.68
CA ALA A 218 -17.60 -2.83 18.42
C ALA A 218 -18.18 -1.42 18.63
N LYS A 219 -17.34 -0.45 19.04
CA LYS A 219 -17.76 0.95 19.18
C LYS A 219 -18.15 1.60 17.86
N ASP A 220 -17.40 1.35 16.79
CA ASP A 220 -17.73 1.83 15.45
C ASP A 220 -19.07 1.24 15.01
N ILE A 221 -19.29 -0.05 15.23
CA ILE A 221 -20.55 -0.74 14.98
C ILE A 221 -21.68 -0.14 15.82
N ASP A 222 -21.50 0.10 17.13
CA ASP A 222 -22.53 0.69 17.98
C ASP A 222 -22.89 2.12 17.55
N ASN A 223 -21.88 2.93 17.21
CA ASN A 223 -22.06 4.27 16.65
C ASN A 223 -22.78 4.24 15.29
N ILE A 224 -22.61 3.17 14.53
CA ILE A 224 -23.22 2.95 13.21
C ILE A 224 -24.62 2.30 13.33
N LEU A 225 -24.84 1.42 14.31
CA LEU A 225 -26.07 0.66 14.59
C LEU A 225 -27.09 1.46 15.40
N GLY A 226 -26.82 2.75 15.64
CA GLY A 226 -27.89 3.76 15.72
C GLY A 226 -28.82 3.79 14.49
N GLY A 227 -28.53 3.03 13.42
CA GLY A 227 -29.53 2.46 12.51
C GLY A 227 -29.02 2.16 11.09
N ASP A 228 -29.19 0.91 10.64
CA ASP A 228 -29.40 0.55 9.21
C ASP A 228 -28.20 0.67 8.22
N VAL A 229 -26.94 0.81 8.61
CA VAL A 229 -25.86 0.94 7.60
C VAL A 229 -25.61 -0.33 6.78
N TYR A 230 -25.57 -1.51 7.40
CA TYR A 230 -25.37 -2.77 6.65
C TYR A 230 -26.56 -3.11 5.77
N GLU A 231 -27.77 -2.85 6.23
CA GLU A 231 -28.98 -3.08 5.44
C GLU A 231 -29.16 -2.01 4.35
N ALA A 232 -28.80 -0.74 4.59
CA ALA A 232 -28.68 0.27 3.54
C ALA A 232 -27.60 -0.07 2.50
N LEU A 233 -26.45 -0.62 2.90
CA LEU A 233 -25.41 -1.08 1.98
C LEU A 233 -25.87 -2.30 1.16
N ARG A 234 -26.59 -3.25 1.77
CA ARG A 234 -27.22 -4.38 1.08
C ARG A 234 -28.26 -3.91 0.06
N LYS A 235 -29.18 -3.02 0.47
CA LYS A 235 -30.17 -2.38 -0.40
C LYS A 235 -29.51 -1.63 -1.57
N ARG A 236 -28.40 -0.92 -1.31
CA ARG A 236 -27.63 -0.23 -2.37
C ARG A 236 -26.97 -1.20 -3.35
N LYS A 237 -26.46 -2.35 -2.88
CA LYS A 237 -25.87 -3.41 -3.72
C LYS A 237 -26.94 -4.05 -4.61
N GLU A 238 -28.13 -4.28 -4.08
CA GLU A 238 -29.30 -4.77 -4.83
C GLU A 238 -29.75 -3.76 -5.89
N MET A 239 -29.87 -2.48 -5.52
CA MET A 239 -30.20 -1.40 -6.47
C MET A 239 -29.18 -1.30 -7.60
N ARG A 240 -27.87 -1.36 -7.31
CA ARG A 240 -26.83 -1.30 -8.36
C ARG A 240 -26.89 -2.48 -9.31
N LYS A 241 -27.14 -3.70 -8.80
CA LYS A 241 -27.36 -4.89 -9.65
C LYS A 241 -28.60 -4.75 -10.52
N SER A 242 -29.69 -4.18 -9.97
CA SER A 242 -30.91 -3.94 -10.74
C SER A 242 -30.69 -2.94 -11.87
N ILE A 243 -30.00 -1.82 -11.61
CA ILE A 243 -29.71 -0.80 -12.64
C ILE A 243 -28.87 -1.38 -13.76
N ILE A 244 -27.81 -2.14 -13.44
CA ILE A 244 -26.97 -2.80 -14.45
C ILE A 244 -27.79 -3.79 -15.29
N ARG A 245 -28.70 -4.54 -14.64
CA ARG A 245 -29.60 -5.47 -15.33
C ARG A 245 -30.60 -4.75 -16.22
N ASP A 246 -31.15 -3.63 -15.77
CA ASP A 246 -32.12 -2.84 -16.53
C ASP A 246 -31.48 -2.13 -17.72
N GLU A 247 -30.25 -1.63 -17.59
CA GLU A 247 -29.49 -1.08 -18.72
C GLU A 247 -29.12 -2.15 -19.75
N ALA A 248 -28.69 -3.33 -19.30
CA ALA A 248 -28.42 -4.47 -20.18
C ALA A 248 -29.69 -4.94 -20.91
N MET A 249 -30.82 -4.98 -20.21
CA MET A 249 -32.11 -5.35 -20.78
C MET A 249 -32.63 -4.31 -21.77
N LYS A 250 -32.46 -3.01 -21.50
CA LYS A 250 -32.78 -1.93 -22.45
C LYS A 250 -31.92 -2.00 -23.71
N ARG A 251 -30.62 -2.30 -23.60
CA ARG A 251 -29.76 -2.53 -24.78
C ARG A 251 -30.24 -3.72 -25.59
N ALA A 252 -30.53 -4.85 -24.95
CA ALA A 252 -31.03 -6.04 -25.64
C ALA A 252 -32.37 -5.79 -26.35
N MET A 253 -33.27 -5.02 -25.74
CA MET A 253 -34.53 -4.63 -26.38
C MET A 253 -34.30 -3.70 -27.58
N HIS A 254 -33.41 -2.72 -27.45
CA HIS A 254 -33.07 -1.80 -28.54
C HIS A 254 -32.42 -2.53 -29.73
N GLU A 255 -31.47 -3.44 -29.47
CA GLU A 255 -30.83 -4.27 -30.49
C GLU A 255 -31.85 -5.17 -31.22
N ARG A 256 -32.80 -5.76 -30.47
CA ARG A 256 -33.88 -6.56 -31.05
C ARG A 256 -34.80 -5.73 -31.96
N ASP A 257 -35.14 -4.52 -31.56
CA ASP A 257 -36.03 -3.65 -32.34
C ASP A 257 -35.31 -3.11 -33.59
N LEU A 258 -34.01 -2.83 -33.51
CA LEU A 258 -33.17 -2.53 -34.67
C LEU A 258 -33.13 -3.72 -35.66
N ALA A 259 -32.95 -4.95 -35.17
CA ALA A 259 -32.95 -6.15 -36.00
C ALA A 259 -34.30 -6.39 -36.70
N LYS A 260 -35.43 -6.14 -36.01
CA LYS A 260 -36.77 -6.22 -36.61
C LYS A 260 -36.99 -5.16 -37.70
N ASN A 261 -36.53 -3.93 -37.46
CA ASN A 261 -36.65 -2.84 -38.42
C ASN A 261 -35.75 -3.02 -39.65
N LEU A 262 -34.62 -3.72 -39.51
CA LEU A 262 -33.78 -4.14 -40.65
C LEU A 262 -34.45 -5.23 -41.50
N ASN A 263 -35.16 -6.18 -40.88
CA ASN A 263 -35.90 -7.21 -41.61
C ASN A 263 -37.14 -6.68 -42.35
N ASN A 264 -37.80 -5.64 -41.82
CA ASN A 264 -38.95 -5.00 -42.47
C ASN A 264 -38.58 -4.05 -43.64
N LYS A 265 -37.29 -3.77 -43.88
CA LYS A 265 -36.81 -2.98 -45.02
C LYS A 265 -36.36 -3.84 -46.21
N ASN A 266 -36.38 -5.16 -46.08
CA ASN A 266 -35.99 -6.13 -47.12
C ASN A 266 -37.19 -6.87 -47.73
N HIS A 267 -38.40 -6.33 -47.57
CA HIS A 267 -39.63 -6.68 -48.30
C HIS A 267 -40.19 -5.41 -48.94
#